data_AF-A0A4Q3XS18-F1
#
_entry.id   AF-A0A4Q3XS18-F1
#
_cell.length_a   1.000
_cell.length_b   1.000
_cell.length_c   1.000
_cell.angle_alpha   90.00
_cell.angle_beta   90.00
_cell.angle_gamma   90.00
#
_symmetry.space_group_name_H-M   'P 1'
#
loop_
_entity.id
_entity.type
_entity.pdbx_description
1 polymer ?
#
loop_
_entity_poly.entity_id
_entity_poly.type
_entity_poly.pdbx_seq_one_letter_code
_entity_poly.pdbx_strand_id
1 'polypeptide(L)'
;MNNRPTCSRCGTPIDYRTVSGLCKEHFEGSGGRSLPIPEGFAAFAEHKGWREICPVYGISRATLTIWRRETAIAQGARFAWSKDDDGYLRANYRALPVGDIAAKLNRTIASVKTRAKKLGLQGRSRPAFQPQYGFMRDRKPNVSGRVQSSADMAAAFIRAHDRTAVYRTNQDGAPNPKGDHWKYGYGSLVLTEGELIAKAERKGWQADEWKRLAA
;
A
#
# COMPACT_ATOMS: atom_id res chain seq x y z
N MET A 1 -19.41 -7.93 -45.75
CA MET A 1 -19.73 -9.34 -45.49
C MET A 1 -18.57 -9.96 -44.75
N ASN A 2 -18.72 -10.24 -43.45
CA ASN A 2 -17.63 -10.75 -42.61
C ASN A 2 -17.49 -12.26 -42.80
N ASN A 3 -16.56 -12.69 -43.66
CA ASN A 3 -16.22 -14.10 -43.84
C ASN A 3 -15.48 -14.60 -42.60
N ARG A 4 -16.23 -15.13 -41.63
CA ARG A 4 -15.62 -15.86 -40.51
C ARG A 4 -14.94 -17.11 -41.06
N PRO A 5 -13.68 -17.40 -40.67
CA PRO A 5 -13.04 -18.64 -41.06
C PRO A 5 -13.88 -19.83 -40.59
N THR A 6 -13.96 -20.86 -41.41
CA THR A 6 -14.74 -22.07 -41.16
C THR A 6 -13.82 -23.26 -40.95
N CYS A 7 -14.29 -24.23 -40.18
CA CYS A 7 -13.57 -25.48 -39.94
C CYS A 7 -13.35 -26.24 -41.25
N SER A 8 -12.13 -26.65 -41.54
CA SER A 8 -11.76 -27.42 -42.74
C SER A 8 -12.39 -28.82 -42.79
N ARG A 9 -12.85 -29.35 -41.65
CA ARG A 9 -13.45 -30.69 -41.55
C ARG A 9 -14.98 -30.70 -41.54
N CYS A 10 -15.62 -29.64 -41.06
CA CYS A 10 -17.09 -29.62 -40.91
C CYS A 10 -17.77 -28.28 -41.23
N GLY A 11 -17.02 -27.28 -41.68
CA GLY A 11 -17.58 -25.98 -42.09
C GLY A 11 -18.10 -25.10 -40.95
N THR A 12 -18.08 -25.56 -39.70
CA THR A 12 -18.54 -24.76 -38.55
C THR A 12 -17.70 -23.48 -38.43
N PRO A 13 -18.33 -22.30 -38.22
CA PRO A 13 -17.59 -21.05 -38.01
C PRO A 13 -16.65 -21.14 -36.82
N ILE A 14 -15.37 -20.82 -37.02
CA ILE A 14 -14.34 -20.82 -35.98
C ILE A 14 -13.91 -19.40 -35.62
N ASP A 15 -13.40 -19.21 -34.40
CA ASP A 15 -12.79 -17.96 -33.96
C ASP A 15 -11.53 -17.69 -34.80
N TYR A 16 -11.31 -16.44 -35.21
CA TYR A 16 -10.14 -15.94 -35.94
C TYR A 16 -8.82 -16.19 -35.22
N ARG A 17 -8.86 -16.60 -33.96
CA ARG A 17 -7.68 -16.98 -33.19
C ARG A 17 -7.27 -18.45 -33.35
N THR A 18 -8.01 -19.29 -34.07
CA THR A 18 -7.70 -20.73 -34.18
C THR A 18 -6.77 -20.99 -35.36
N VAL A 19 -5.49 -21.28 -35.08
CA VAL A 19 -4.43 -21.44 -36.10
C VAL A 19 -4.55 -22.76 -36.88
N SER A 20 -5.24 -23.77 -36.33
CA SER A 20 -5.37 -25.11 -36.93
C SER A 20 -6.44 -25.25 -38.01
N GLY A 21 -7.30 -24.23 -38.20
CA GLY A 21 -8.43 -24.33 -39.14
C GLY A 21 -9.50 -25.36 -38.73
N LEU A 22 -9.51 -25.87 -37.50
CA LEU A 22 -10.45 -26.89 -37.01
C LEU A 22 -11.32 -26.37 -35.85
N CYS A 23 -12.57 -26.84 -35.74
CA CYS A 23 -13.47 -26.48 -34.64
C CYS A 23 -13.17 -27.26 -33.35
N LYS A 24 -13.76 -26.83 -32.23
CA LYS A 24 -13.50 -27.41 -30.89
C LYS A 24 -13.83 -28.90 -30.76
N GLU A 25 -14.74 -29.44 -31.58
CA GLU A 25 -15.12 -30.86 -31.55
C GLU A 25 -14.17 -31.73 -32.39
N HIS A 26 -13.63 -31.19 -33.48
CA HIS A 26 -12.69 -31.91 -34.37
C HIS A 26 -11.22 -31.68 -34.00
N PHE A 27 -10.96 -30.85 -33.00
CA PHE A 27 -9.65 -30.60 -32.44
C PHE A 27 -9.52 -31.41 -31.15
N GLU A 28 -8.83 -32.55 -31.21
CA GLU A 28 -8.61 -33.48 -30.09
C GLU A 28 -7.57 -32.96 -29.06
N GLY A 29 -7.50 -31.64 -28.88
CA GLY A 29 -6.61 -30.98 -27.92
C GLY A 29 -7.42 -30.18 -26.91
N SER A 30 -7.31 -30.53 -25.63
CA SER A 30 -7.94 -29.81 -24.53
C SER A 30 -7.52 -28.33 -24.52
N GLY A 31 -8.52 -27.46 -24.38
CA GLY A 31 -8.40 -26.02 -24.63
C GLY A 31 -7.24 -25.33 -23.91
N GLY A 32 -6.44 -24.59 -24.69
CA GLY A 32 -5.36 -23.75 -24.19
C GLY A 32 -4.09 -23.96 -25.01
N ARG A 33 -4.01 -23.30 -26.15
CA ARG A 33 -2.84 -23.29 -27.06
C ARG A 33 -1.52 -23.09 -26.31
N SER A 34 -0.70 -24.12 -26.16
CA SER A 34 0.74 -23.92 -26.01
C SER A 34 1.30 -23.73 -27.41
N LEU A 35 1.69 -22.49 -27.75
CA LEU A 35 2.53 -22.28 -28.93
C LEU A 35 3.84 -23.05 -28.68
N PRO A 36 4.43 -23.73 -29.68
CA PRO A 36 5.69 -24.44 -29.47
C PRO A 36 6.80 -23.45 -29.11
N ILE A 37 7.67 -23.82 -28.15
CA ILE A 37 8.79 -22.98 -27.73
C ILE A 37 9.85 -22.95 -28.85
N PRO A 38 10.24 -21.78 -29.36
CA PRO A 38 11.29 -21.67 -30.38
C PRO A 38 12.66 -22.12 -29.84
N GLU A 39 13.46 -22.74 -30.70
CA GLU A 39 14.85 -23.08 -30.39
C GLU A 39 15.65 -21.82 -30.03
N GLY A 40 16.49 -21.90 -28.99
CA GLY A 40 17.25 -20.74 -28.49
C GLY A 40 16.43 -19.71 -27.69
N PHE A 41 15.12 -19.92 -27.49
CA PHE A 41 14.29 -19.05 -26.65
C PHE A 41 14.86 -18.90 -25.23
N ALA A 42 15.44 -19.97 -24.67
CA ALA A 42 16.02 -19.95 -23.33
C ALA A 42 17.16 -18.92 -23.20
N ALA A 43 18.11 -18.95 -24.13
CA ALA A 43 19.23 -18.00 -24.18
C ALA A 43 18.74 -16.57 -24.46
N PHE A 44 17.78 -16.39 -25.37
CA PHE A 44 17.23 -15.06 -25.66
C PHE A 44 16.47 -14.46 -24.47
N ALA A 45 15.71 -15.29 -23.75
CA ALA A 45 14.80 -14.84 -22.70
C ALA A 45 15.42 -14.77 -21.31
N GLU A 46 16.69 -15.16 -21.14
CA GLU A 46 17.40 -15.24 -19.86
C GLU A 46 17.46 -13.89 -19.13
N HIS A 47 17.88 -12.83 -19.84
CA HIS A 47 18.02 -11.48 -19.27
C HIS A 47 16.93 -10.50 -19.70
N LYS A 48 15.97 -10.94 -20.52
CA LYS A 48 14.95 -10.05 -21.13
C LYS A 48 13.61 -10.04 -20.39
N GLY A 49 13.03 -8.85 -20.33
CA GLY A 49 11.70 -8.61 -19.78
C GLY A 49 10.59 -9.04 -20.73
N TRP A 50 9.37 -9.23 -20.20
CA TRP A 50 8.22 -9.59 -21.03
C TRP A 50 7.88 -8.51 -22.08
N ARG A 51 8.21 -7.24 -21.80
CA ARG A 51 8.00 -6.13 -22.74
C ARG A 51 8.88 -6.20 -23.98
N GLU A 52 10.05 -6.84 -23.88
CA GLU A 52 10.94 -7.06 -25.04
C GLU A 52 10.59 -8.38 -25.75
N ILE A 53 10.24 -9.42 -24.99
CA ILE A 53 10.01 -10.76 -25.54
C ILE A 53 8.65 -10.87 -26.23
N CYS A 54 7.58 -10.34 -25.63
CA CYS A 54 6.23 -10.48 -26.16
C CYS A 54 6.07 -9.86 -27.57
N PRO A 55 6.59 -8.65 -27.86
CA PRO A 55 6.52 -8.09 -29.21
C PRO A 55 7.35 -8.86 -30.24
N VAL A 56 8.55 -9.32 -29.86
CA VAL A 56 9.45 -10.04 -30.78
C VAL A 56 8.85 -11.36 -31.27
N TYR A 57 8.17 -12.10 -30.38
CA TYR A 57 7.53 -13.38 -30.75
C TYR A 57 6.02 -13.26 -31.01
N GLY A 58 5.43 -12.06 -30.91
CA GLY A 58 3.98 -11.87 -31.05
C GLY A 58 3.14 -12.63 -30.00
N ILE A 59 3.72 -12.97 -28.85
CA ILE A 59 3.09 -13.82 -27.83
C ILE A 59 2.47 -13.03 -26.68
N SER A 60 1.42 -13.60 -26.09
CA SER A 60 0.82 -13.06 -24.86
C SER A 60 1.71 -13.28 -23.64
N ARG A 61 1.51 -12.46 -22.60
CA ARG A 61 2.20 -12.62 -21.31
C ARG A 61 1.89 -13.98 -20.64
N ALA A 62 0.70 -14.54 -20.89
CA ALA A 62 0.32 -15.85 -20.38
C ALA A 62 1.13 -16.97 -21.06
N THR A 63 1.25 -16.93 -22.39
CA THR A 63 2.08 -17.86 -23.18
C THR A 63 3.54 -17.79 -22.77
N LEU A 64 4.08 -16.58 -22.62
CA LEU A 64 5.44 -16.38 -22.13
C LEU A 64 5.66 -17.00 -20.73
N THR A 65 4.65 -16.99 -19.86
CA THR A 65 4.73 -17.59 -18.53
C THR A 65 4.82 -19.11 -18.58
N ILE A 66 4.11 -19.73 -19.53
CA ILE A 66 4.15 -21.17 -19.81
C ILE A 66 5.53 -21.56 -20.34
N TRP A 67 6.00 -20.88 -21.39
CA TRP A 67 7.32 -21.16 -21.99
C TRP A 67 8.46 -21.07 -20.97
N ARG A 68 8.40 -20.09 -20.06
CA ARG A 68 9.41 -19.94 -18.99
C ARG A 68 9.42 -21.09 -17.99
N ARG A 69 8.26 -21.72 -17.73
CA ARG A 69 8.18 -22.90 -16.86
C ARG A 69 8.77 -24.11 -17.56
N GLU A 70 8.45 -24.28 -18.84
CA GLU A 70 8.86 -25.42 -19.65
C GLU A 70 10.36 -25.38 -19.98
N THR A 71 10.95 -24.20 -20.20
CA THR A 71 12.41 -24.06 -20.43
C THR A 71 13.23 -23.92 -19.15
N ALA A 72 12.65 -24.16 -17.97
CA ALA A 72 13.31 -24.01 -16.67
C ALA A 72 14.01 -22.65 -16.44
N ILE A 73 13.67 -21.60 -17.21
CA ILE A 73 14.16 -20.25 -16.96
C ILE A 73 13.45 -19.78 -15.70
N ALA A 74 14.14 -19.92 -14.56
CA ALA A 74 13.59 -19.68 -13.24
C ALA A 74 12.69 -18.44 -13.26
N GLN A 75 11.41 -18.63 -12.91
CA GLN A 75 10.47 -17.51 -12.79
C GLN A 75 11.01 -16.43 -11.83
N GLY A 76 11.95 -16.80 -10.94
CA GLY A 76 12.68 -15.94 -10.02
C GLY A 76 13.93 -15.24 -10.56
N ALA A 77 14.57 -15.71 -11.65
CA ALA A 77 15.76 -15.06 -12.22
C ALA A 77 15.46 -13.64 -12.75
N ARG A 78 14.18 -13.37 -13.04
CA ARG A 78 13.71 -12.07 -13.51
C ARG A 78 13.40 -11.07 -12.42
N PHE A 79 13.56 -11.41 -11.14
CA PHE A 79 13.16 -10.54 -10.02
C PHE A 79 14.22 -10.37 -8.95
N ALA A 80 15.37 -11.05 -9.07
CA ALA A 80 16.53 -10.70 -8.29
C ALA A 80 16.96 -9.28 -8.67
N TRP A 81 17.08 -8.42 -7.67
CA TRP A 81 17.68 -7.11 -7.83
C TRP A 81 19.18 -7.30 -7.90
N SER A 82 19.79 -6.83 -8.99
CA SER A 82 21.24 -6.86 -9.11
C SER A 82 21.88 -5.80 -8.18
N LYS A 83 23.17 -5.95 -7.90
CA LYS A 83 23.92 -4.92 -7.16
C LYS A 83 23.92 -3.59 -7.90
N ASP A 84 23.94 -3.63 -9.22
CA ASP A 84 23.92 -2.45 -10.09
C ASP A 84 22.54 -1.77 -10.07
N ASP A 85 21.45 -2.54 -10.08
CA ASP A 85 20.08 -2.02 -9.93
C ASP A 85 19.91 -1.31 -8.59
N ASP A 86 20.44 -1.91 -7.51
CA ASP A 86 20.45 -1.30 -6.18
C ASP A 86 21.32 -0.04 -6.14
N GLY A 87 22.48 -0.05 -6.79
CA GLY A 87 23.37 1.11 -6.91
C GLY A 87 22.68 2.27 -7.63
N TYR A 88 22.04 1.99 -8.76
CA TYR A 88 21.26 2.96 -9.52
C TYR A 88 20.10 3.53 -8.70
N LEU A 89 19.40 2.67 -7.95
CA LEU A 89 18.37 3.08 -6.99
C LEU A 89 18.93 4.03 -5.92
N ARG A 90 20.05 3.68 -5.27
CA ARG A 90 20.63 4.53 -4.22
C ARG A 90 21.02 5.91 -4.72
N ALA A 91 21.60 6.00 -5.93
CA ALA A 91 22.03 7.26 -6.51
C ALA A 91 20.87 8.14 -6.98
N ASN A 92 19.82 7.55 -7.56
CA ASN A 92 18.82 8.30 -8.32
C ASN A 92 17.46 8.42 -7.62
N TYR A 93 17.13 7.61 -6.62
CA TYR A 93 15.78 7.56 -6.03
C TYR A 93 15.31 8.85 -5.37
N ARG A 94 16.23 9.75 -5.00
CA ARG A 94 15.91 11.08 -4.45
C ARG A 94 15.93 12.21 -5.49
N ALA A 95 16.57 11.98 -6.63
CA ALA A 95 16.78 13.00 -7.66
C ALA A 95 15.80 12.86 -8.83
N LEU A 96 15.39 11.63 -9.16
CA LEU A 96 14.54 11.34 -10.32
C LEU A 96 13.13 10.87 -9.91
N PRO A 97 12.10 11.13 -10.73
CA PRO A 97 10.77 10.56 -10.55
C PRO A 97 10.82 9.02 -10.56
N VAL A 98 10.06 8.39 -9.67
CA VAL A 98 10.01 6.92 -9.58
C VAL A 98 9.51 6.28 -10.89
N GLY A 99 8.71 7.00 -11.68
CA GLY A 99 8.28 6.56 -13.02
C GLY A 99 9.45 6.37 -13.98
N ASP A 100 10.39 7.32 -14.00
CA ASP A 100 11.54 7.30 -14.90
C ASP A 100 12.56 6.25 -14.47
N ILE A 101 12.75 6.09 -13.16
CA ILE A 101 13.58 5.01 -12.60
C ILE A 101 12.99 3.65 -12.97
N ALA A 102 11.67 3.49 -12.89
CA ALA A 102 10.99 2.26 -13.26
C ALA A 102 11.11 1.96 -14.76
N ALA A 103 11.00 2.99 -15.60
CA ALA A 103 11.22 2.85 -17.04
C ALA A 103 12.67 2.43 -17.35
N LYS A 104 13.66 3.08 -16.75
CA LYS A 104 15.09 2.78 -16.96
C LYS A 104 15.47 1.36 -16.53
N LEU A 105 14.92 0.88 -15.42
CA LEU A 105 15.19 -0.46 -14.90
C LEU A 105 14.27 -1.53 -15.50
N ASN A 106 13.37 -1.17 -16.44
CA ASN A 106 12.34 -2.06 -16.98
C ASN A 106 11.50 -2.77 -15.89
N ARG A 107 11.27 -2.08 -14.76
CA ARG A 107 10.49 -2.56 -13.61
C ARG A 107 9.14 -1.86 -13.52
N THR A 108 8.23 -2.41 -12.74
CA THR A 108 7.00 -1.69 -12.37
C THR A 108 7.30 -0.68 -11.27
N ILE A 109 6.57 0.43 -11.25
CA ILE A 109 6.67 1.46 -10.20
C ILE A 109 6.49 0.82 -8.81
N ALA A 110 5.55 -0.11 -8.68
CA ALA A 110 5.32 -0.84 -7.44
C ALA A 110 6.55 -1.67 -7.00
N SER A 111 7.23 -2.34 -7.94
CA SER A 111 8.45 -3.11 -7.67
C SER A 111 9.59 -2.20 -7.20
N VAL A 112 9.80 -1.07 -7.86
CA VAL A 112 10.81 -0.06 -7.49
C VAL A 112 10.53 0.50 -6.09
N LYS A 113 9.28 0.90 -5.79
CA LYS A 113 8.89 1.38 -4.45
C LYS A 113 9.12 0.32 -3.37
N THR A 114 8.81 -0.94 -3.67
CA THR A 114 8.99 -2.06 -2.75
C THR A 114 10.47 -2.32 -2.46
N ARG A 115 11.33 -2.25 -3.49
CA ARG A 115 12.77 -2.38 -3.30
C ARG A 115 13.38 -1.20 -2.57
N ALA A 116 13.00 0.03 -2.94
CA ALA A 116 13.45 1.23 -2.25
C ALA A 116 13.10 1.21 -0.76
N LYS A 117 11.94 0.65 -0.39
CA LYS A 117 11.58 0.37 1.01
C LYS A 117 12.55 -0.61 1.67
N LYS A 118 12.87 -1.73 1.02
CA LYS A 118 13.86 -2.72 1.52
C LYS A 118 15.27 -2.14 1.65
N LEU A 119 15.64 -1.20 0.78
CA LEU A 119 16.94 -0.51 0.80
C LEU A 119 16.97 0.72 1.74
N GLY A 120 15.86 1.04 2.41
CA GLY A 120 15.78 2.21 3.30
C GLY A 120 15.85 3.57 2.58
N LEU A 121 15.56 3.61 1.28
CA LEU A 121 15.65 4.81 0.43
C LEU A 121 14.41 5.69 0.50
N GLN A 122 13.30 5.16 1.03
CA GLN A 122 12.16 5.99 1.40
C GLN A 122 12.62 6.93 2.51
N GLY A 123 12.65 8.24 2.21
CA GLY A 123 12.85 9.25 3.25
C GLY A 123 11.89 8.98 4.40
N ARG A 124 12.33 9.17 5.65
CA ARG A 124 11.58 8.87 6.88
C ARG A 124 10.13 9.36 6.77
N SER A 125 9.24 8.54 6.23
CA SER A 125 7.83 8.63 6.57
C SER A 125 7.82 8.28 8.05
N ARG A 126 7.43 9.24 8.89
CA ARG A 126 7.23 9.06 10.34
C ARG A 126 6.74 7.62 10.57
N PRO A 127 7.36 6.86 11.48
CA PRO A 127 7.14 5.43 11.56
C PRO A 127 5.63 5.16 11.58
N ALA A 128 5.16 4.42 10.58
CA ALA A 128 3.83 3.86 10.63
C ALA A 128 3.88 2.83 11.76
N PHE A 129 3.45 3.27 12.94
CA PHE A 129 3.27 2.43 14.12
C PHE A 129 2.48 1.19 13.73
N GLN A 130 3.12 0.03 13.76
CA GLN A 130 2.47 -1.28 13.65
C GLN A 130 2.86 -2.09 14.89
N PRO A 131 1.94 -2.29 15.85
CA PRO A 131 2.06 -3.39 16.78
C PRO A 131 1.21 -4.55 16.28
N GLN A 132 1.88 -5.67 16.10
CA GLN A 132 1.33 -7.01 15.84
C GLN A 132 0.61 -7.63 17.04
N TYR A 133 0.18 -6.81 18.00
CA TYR A 133 -0.75 -7.17 19.06
C TYR A 133 -1.76 -6.01 19.13
N GLY A 134 -2.97 -6.26 18.60
CA GLY A 134 -4.02 -5.26 18.51
C GLY A 134 -4.34 -4.66 19.88
N PHE A 135 -4.55 -3.34 19.93
CA PHE A 135 -5.64 -2.63 20.61
C PHE A 135 -5.45 -1.12 20.41
N MET A 136 -6.31 -0.59 19.53
CA MET A 136 -6.81 0.80 19.35
C MET A 136 -5.84 1.94 18.99
N ARG A 137 -6.13 2.50 17.82
CA ARG A 137 -5.65 3.78 17.28
C ARG A 137 -5.69 4.88 18.35
N ASP A 138 -4.52 5.42 18.69
CA ASP A 138 -4.42 6.79 19.22
C ASP A 138 -4.97 7.76 18.16
N ARG A 139 -6.29 8.02 18.18
CA ARG A 139 -6.85 9.25 17.63
C ARG A 139 -6.58 10.36 18.64
N LYS A 140 -5.34 10.86 18.71
CA LYS A 140 -5.10 12.13 19.42
C LYS A 140 -5.63 13.29 18.56
N PRO A 141 -6.45 14.21 19.10
CA PRO A 141 -6.60 15.52 18.51
C PRO A 141 -5.25 16.25 18.66
N ASN A 142 -4.66 16.64 17.53
CA ASN A 142 -3.49 17.49 17.52
C ASN A 142 -3.95 18.93 17.78
N VAL A 143 -3.87 19.39 19.03
CA VAL A 143 -4.17 20.78 19.40
C VAL A 143 -2.86 21.54 19.51
N SER A 144 -2.25 21.87 18.37
CA SER A 144 -1.17 22.84 18.31
C SER A 144 -1.78 24.25 18.36
N GLY A 145 -1.77 24.89 19.52
CA GLY A 145 -2.11 26.31 19.64
C GLY A 145 -2.70 26.74 20.98
N ARG A 146 -2.08 27.80 21.53
CA ARG A 146 -2.43 28.66 22.68
C ARG A 146 -2.48 27.94 24.06
N VAL A 147 -1.60 28.44 24.94
CA VAL A 147 -1.46 28.28 26.39
C VAL A 147 -2.45 27.33 27.07
N GLN A 148 -1.89 26.31 27.71
CA GLN A 148 -2.54 25.36 28.60
C GLN A 148 -3.47 26.09 29.59
N SER A 149 -4.78 26.16 29.31
CA SER A 149 -5.74 26.62 30.32
C SER A 149 -5.78 25.59 31.45
N SER A 150 -6.34 25.96 32.60
CA SER A 150 -6.57 25.02 33.69
C SER A 150 -7.32 23.77 33.22
N ALA A 151 -8.28 23.88 32.28
CA ALA A 151 -8.93 22.72 31.68
C ALA A 151 -8.02 21.87 30.80
N ASP A 152 -7.09 22.46 30.03
CA ASP A 152 -6.15 21.67 29.22
C ASP A 152 -5.23 20.84 30.10
N MET A 153 -4.81 21.40 31.24
CA MET A 153 -4.02 20.71 32.25
C MET A 153 -4.83 19.61 32.96
N ALA A 154 -6.08 19.90 33.34
CA ALA A 154 -7.01 18.90 33.88
C ALA A 154 -7.22 17.73 32.90
N ALA A 155 -7.42 18.04 31.62
CA ALA A 155 -7.59 17.05 30.56
C ALA A 155 -6.33 16.19 30.38
N ALA A 156 -5.14 16.81 30.44
CA ALA A 156 -3.87 16.10 30.35
C ALA A 156 -3.66 15.16 31.53
N PHE A 157 -3.97 15.62 32.75
CA PHE A 157 -3.93 14.81 33.96
C PHE A 157 -4.85 13.58 33.86
N ILE A 158 -6.12 13.77 33.49
CA ILE A 158 -7.08 12.66 33.35
C ILE A 158 -6.62 11.65 32.31
N ARG A 159 -6.09 12.09 31.16
CA ARG A 159 -5.55 11.19 30.12
C ARG A 159 -4.38 10.35 30.65
N ALA A 160 -3.51 10.94 31.46
CA ALA A 160 -2.36 10.25 32.04
C ALA A 160 -2.75 9.30 33.16
N HIS A 161 -3.62 9.74 34.07
CA HIS A 161 -4.00 9.02 35.28
C HIS A 161 -4.98 7.87 34.98
N ASP A 162 -6.06 8.14 34.25
CA ASP A 162 -7.15 7.17 34.05
C ASP A 162 -7.06 6.42 32.71
N ARG A 163 -6.09 6.77 31.85
CA ARG A 163 -6.03 6.31 30.44
C ARG A 163 -7.35 6.50 29.68
N THR A 164 -8.14 7.50 30.09
CA THR A 164 -9.45 7.80 29.51
C THR A 164 -9.29 8.82 28.38
N ALA A 165 -9.99 8.61 27.27
CA ALA A 165 -10.00 9.55 26.15
C ALA A 165 -10.71 10.86 26.55
N VAL A 166 -10.00 11.99 26.51
CA VAL A 166 -10.56 13.32 26.79
C VAL A 166 -10.14 14.29 25.69
N TYR A 167 -11.10 14.99 25.07
CA TYR A 167 -10.85 15.93 23.97
C TYR A 167 -11.89 17.05 23.87
N ARG A 168 -11.50 18.17 23.25
CA ARG A 168 -12.37 19.34 23.08
C ARG A 168 -13.50 19.11 22.07
N THR A 169 -14.69 19.58 22.41
CA THR A 169 -15.92 19.49 21.62
C THR A 169 -16.73 20.76 21.73
N ASN A 170 -17.73 20.90 20.85
CA ASN A 170 -18.85 21.81 21.07
C ASN A 170 -19.78 21.25 22.16
N GLN A 171 -20.77 22.05 22.58
CA GLN A 171 -21.85 21.63 23.48
C GLN A 171 -22.58 20.38 22.96
N ASP A 172 -22.75 20.27 21.63
CA ASP A 172 -23.39 19.12 20.98
C ASP A 172 -22.54 17.83 20.97
N GLY A 173 -21.31 17.87 21.53
CA GLY A 173 -20.38 16.74 21.57
C GLY A 173 -19.65 16.48 20.24
N ALA A 174 -19.85 17.34 19.23
CA ALA A 174 -19.08 17.34 17.99
C ALA A 174 -17.62 17.77 18.25
N PRO A 175 -16.60 17.05 17.73
CA PRO A 175 -15.20 17.43 17.94
C PRO A 175 -14.87 18.82 17.40
N ASN A 176 -14.36 19.71 18.25
CA ASN A 176 -13.92 21.04 17.86
C ASN A 176 -12.68 21.44 18.67
N PRO A 177 -11.51 21.68 18.03
CA PRO A 177 -10.30 22.11 18.72
C PRO A 177 -10.43 23.45 19.46
N LYS A 178 -11.35 24.31 19.02
CA LYS A 178 -11.65 25.62 19.66
C LYS A 178 -12.91 25.57 20.53
N GLY A 179 -13.44 24.37 20.79
CA GLY A 179 -14.61 24.18 21.64
C GLY A 179 -14.31 24.48 23.11
N ASP A 180 -15.34 24.93 23.80
CA ASP A 180 -15.41 25.24 25.23
C ASP A 180 -15.89 24.04 26.08
N HIS A 181 -16.25 22.93 25.43
CA HIS A 181 -16.67 21.70 26.08
C HIS A 181 -15.67 20.56 25.87
N TRP A 182 -15.81 19.52 26.68
CA TRP A 182 -14.89 18.40 26.77
C TRP A 182 -15.62 17.07 26.82
N LYS A 183 -15.33 16.17 25.87
CA LYS A 183 -15.87 14.81 25.93
C LYS A 183 -15.03 13.94 26.85
N TYR A 184 -15.70 13.16 27.70
CA TYR A 184 -15.07 12.23 28.63
C TYR A 184 -15.36 10.78 28.25
N GLY A 185 -14.32 10.02 27.91
CA GLY A 185 -14.40 8.62 27.53
C GLY A 185 -15.05 8.37 26.17
N TYR A 186 -15.54 7.14 25.98
CA TYR A 186 -16.20 6.70 24.76
C TYR A 186 -17.72 6.92 24.78
N GLY A 187 -18.29 7.44 25.87
CA GLY A 187 -19.72 7.71 26.03
C GLY A 187 -20.16 9.07 25.45
N SER A 188 -21.42 9.43 25.70
CA SER A 188 -22.01 10.73 25.32
C SER A 188 -21.76 11.85 26.35
N LEU A 189 -20.91 11.62 27.35
CA LEU A 189 -20.67 12.59 28.41
C LEU A 189 -19.82 13.76 27.90
N VAL A 190 -20.46 14.93 27.82
CA VAL A 190 -19.84 16.22 27.51
C VAL A 190 -19.81 17.03 28.79
N LEU A 191 -18.63 17.54 29.13
CA LEU A 191 -18.36 18.31 30.35
C LEU A 191 -18.00 19.74 29.95
N THR A 192 -18.42 20.70 30.75
CA THR A 192 -17.90 22.06 30.73
C THR A 192 -16.47 22.10 31.29
N GLU A 193 -15.77 23.23 31.07
CA GLU A 193 -14.43 23.46 31.63
C GLU A 193 -14.39 23.28 33.15
N GLY A 194 -15.35 23.87 33.89
CA GLY A 194 -15.43 23.75 35.35
C GLY A 194 -15.69 22.32 35.82
N GLU A 195 -16.55 21.57 35.13
CA GLU A 195 -16.83 20.17 35.48
C GLU A 195 -15.65 19.25 35.22
N LEU A 196 -14.87 19.51 34.17
CA LEU A 196 -13.66 18.76 33.88
C LEU A 196 -12.59 19.01 34.97
N ILE A 197 -12.41 20.26 35.37
CA ILE A 197 -11.51 20.67 36.45
C ILE A 197 -11.92 19.98 37.77
N ALA A 198 -13.18 20.12 38.18
CA ALA A 198 -13.68 19.49 39.40
C ALA A 198 -13.52 17.97 39.37
N LYS A 199 -13.62 17.35 38.19
CA LYS A 199 -13.40 15.91 38.02
C LYS A 199 -11.94 15.52 38.17
N ALA A 200 -11.01 16.32 37.63
CA ALA A 200 -9.59 16.12 37.85
C ALA A 200 -9.23 16.32 39.33
N GLU A 201 -9.81 17.32 40.00
CA GLU A 201 -9.58 17.58 41.43
C GLU A 201 -10.03 16.42 42.31
N ARG A 202 -11.21 15.84 42.05
CA ARG A 202 -11.64 14.60 42.72
C ARG A 202 -10.68 13.42 42.56
N LYS A 203 -9.80 13.47 41.56
CA LYS A 203 -8.78 12.45 41.27
C LYS A 203 -7.40 12.85 41.78
N GLY A 204 -7.31 13.90 42.60
CA GLY A 204 -6.07 14.37 43.21
C GLY A 204 -5.30 15.38 42.36
N TRP A 205 -5.89 15.94 41.31
CA TRP A 205 -5.29 17.05 40.59
C TRP A 205 -5.42 18.35 41.39
N GLN A 206 -4.36 19.13 41.50
CA GLN A 206 -4.37 20.43 42.18
C GLN A 206 -4.02 21.52 41.16
N ALA A 207 -5.02 22.33 40.77
CA ALA A 207 -4.86 23.35 39.73
C ALA A 207 -3.81 24.42 40.07
N ASP A 208 -3.61 24.70 41.37
CA ASP A 208 -2.70 25.73 41.89
C ASP A 208 -1.39 25.19 42.48
N GLU A 209 -1.11 23.89 42.37
CA GLU A 209 0.12 23.29 42.95
C GLU A 209 1.40 23.92 42.36
N TRP A 210 1.36 24.31 41.08
CA TRP A 210 2.46 25.00 40.42
C TRP A 210 2.78 26.36 41.06
N LYS A 211 1.80 27.05 41.67
CA LYS A 211 2.02 28.31 42.39
C LYS A 211 2.72 28.09 43.73
N ARG A 212 2.46 26.95 44.40
CA ARG A 212 3.15 26.58 45.64
C ARG A 212 4.61 26.19 45.41
N LEU A 213 4.91 25.54 44.29
CA LEU A 213 6.26 25.15 43.90
C LEU A 213 7.11 26.32 43.39
N ALA A 214 6.48 27.45 43.07
CA ALA A 214 7.13 28.65 42.55
C ALA A 214 7.30 29.78 43.58
N ALA A 215 6.86 29.56 44.83
CA ALA A 215 7.06 30.45 45.98
C ALA A 215 8.26 30.00 46.81
#